data_AF-A0A9W7CN94-F1
#
_entry.id   AF-A0A9W7CN94-F1
#
_cell.length_a   1.000
_cell.length_b   1.000
_cell.length_c   1.000
_cell.angle_alpha   90.00
_cell.angle_beta   90.00
_cell.angle_gamma   90.00
#
_symmetry.space_group_name_H-M   'P 1'
#
loop_
_entity.id
_entity.type
_entity.pdbx_description
1 polymer ?
#
loop_
_entity_poly.entity_id
_entity_poly.type
_entity_poly.pdbx_seq_one_letter_code
_entity_poly.pdbx_strand_id
1 'polypeptide(L)'
;MARSLAILLKKDAKWRWNAEHQHAFKAIKDSLLHAPILALPDPDRPFSVVCDALDFAIGCALLQEDAEGSERVIALESRQLKGAEKNYPVHHTELHAMK
;
A
#
# COMPACT_ATOMS: atom_id res chain seq x y z
N MET A 1 2.12 -0.90 7.94
CA MET A 1 2.06 0.18 8.95
C MET A 1 0.70 0.34 9.62
N ALA A 2 -0.43 0.32 8.88
CA ALA A 2 -1.76 0.55 9.48
C ALA A 2 -2.43 -0.63 10.20
N ARG A 3 -1.79 -1.81 10.27
CA ARG A 3 -2.43 -3.03 10.79
C ARG A 3 -2.75 -2.95 12.28
N SER A 4 -1.85 -2.40 13.10
CA SER A 4 -2.08 -2.23 14.53
C SER A 4 -3.30 -1.34 14.79
N LEU A 5 -3.46 -0.27 14.02
CA LEU A 5 -4.64 0.59 14.08
C LEU A 5 -5.92 -0.12 13.61
N ALA A 6 -5.85 -0.92 12.54
CA ALA A 6 -7.00 -1.66 12.03
C ALA A 6 -7.53 -2.71 13.04
N ILE A 7 -6.68 -3.23 13.92
CA ILE A 7 -7.10 -4.18 14.97
C ILE A 7 -8.03 -3.51 15.99
N LEU A 8 -7.82 -2.22 16.29
CA LEU A 8 -8.67 -1.47 17.23
C LEU A 8 -10.12 -1.32 16.76
N LEU A 9 -10.38 -1.47 15.45
CA LEU A 9 -11.70 -1.34 14.85
C LEU A 9 -12.44 -2.68 14.69
N LYS A 10 -11.83 -3.80 15.08
CA LYS A 10 -12.48 -5.11 15.00
C LYS A 10 -13.58 -5.24 16.03
N LYS A 11 -14.64 -5.99 15.67
CA LYS A 11 -15.69 -6.40 16.60
C LYS A 11 -15.06 -7.09 17.81
N ASP A 12 -15.53 -6.73 19.01
CA ASP A 12 -15.07 -7.26 20.31
C ASP A 12 -13.62 -6.91 20.70
N ALA A 13 -12.94 -6.05 19.94
CA ALA A 13 -11.63 -5.54 20.32
C ALA A 13 -11.76 -4.55 21.49
N LYS A 14 -11.02 -4.79 22.59
CA LYS A 14 -10.91 -3.80 23.66
C LYS A 14 -10.13 -2.60 23.15
N TRP A 15 -10.78 -1.44 23.11
CA TRP A 15 -10.14 -0.19 22.73
C TRP A 15 -9.06 0.17 23.76
N ARG A 16 -7.79 -0.04 23.38
CA ARG A 16 -6.63 0.34 24.19
C ARG A 16 -5.56 0.94 23.30
N TRP A 17 -5.45 2.26 23.34
CA TRP A 17 -4.35 2.96 22.70
C TRP A 17 -3.04 2.71 23.45
N ASN A 18 -1.96 2.38 22.74
CA ASN A 18 -0.66 2.07 23.34
C ASN A 18 0.45 2.72 22.49
N ALA A 19 1.71 2.53 22.89
CA ALA A 19 2.85 3.12 22.18
C ALA A 19 2.97 2.63 20.72
N GLU A 20 2.61 1.38 20.43
CA GLU A 20 2.63 0.81 19.08
C GLU A 20 1.59 1.48 18.18
N HIS A 21 0.36 1.70 18.67
CA HIS A 21 -0.67 2.44 17.97
C HIS A 21 -0.25 3.88 17.70
N GLN A 22 0.35 4.55 18.70
CA GLN A 22 0.85 5.91 18.55
C GLN A 22 1.96 5.99 17.49
N HIS A 23 2.89 5.04 17.51
CA HIS A 23 3.97 4.97 16.53
C HIS A 23 3.43 4.73 15.11
N ALA A 24 2.52 3.78 14.94
CA ALA A 24 1.87 3.51 13.65
C ALA A 24 1.10 4.73 13.13
N PHE A 25 0.38 5.43 14.01
CA PHE A 25 -0.35 6.64 13.64
C PHE A 25 0.61 7.75 13.20
N LYS A 26 1.71 7.98 13.94
CA LYS A 26 2.71 8.97 13.57
C LYS A 26 3.40 8.62 12.25
N ALA A 27 3.80 7.37 12.07
CA ALA A 27 4.42 6.91 10.82
C ALA A 27 3.51 7.17 9.61
N ILE A 28 2.20 6.91 9.72
CA ILE A 28 1.25 7.22 8.65
C ILE A 28 1.16 8.72 8.38
N LYS A 29 1.09 9.56 9.44
CA LYS A 29 1.10 11.02 9.25
C LYS A 29 2.37 11.48 8.55
N ASP A 30 3.52 10.97 8.97
CA ASP A 30 4.81 11.33 8.38
C ASP A 30 4.85 10.88 6.90
N SER A 31 4.41 9.66 6.58
CA SER A 31 4.29 9.20 5.19
C SER A 31 3.36 10.05 4.34
N LEU A 32 2.23 10.53 4.88
CA LEU A 32 1.32 11.42 4.15
C LEU A 32 1.92 12.82 3.93
N LEU A 33 2.68 13.32 4.91
CA LEU A 33 3.36 14.62 4.80
C LEU A 33 4.51 14.59 3.78
N HIS A 34 5.13 13.44 3.59
CA HIS A 34 6.29 13.23 2.71
C HIS A 34 5.92 12.44 1.46
N ALA A 35 4.61 12.28 1.19
CA ALA A 35 4.14 11.54 0.04
C ALA A 35 4.65 12.22 -1.24
N PRO A 36 5.15 11.45 -2.23
CA PRO A 36 5.58 12.02 -3.49
C PRO A 36 4.38 12.73 -4.15
N ILE A 37 4.66 13.85 -4.82
CA ILE A 37 3.65 14.53 -5.64
C ILE A 37 3.26 13.56 -6.75
N LEU A 38 1.98 13.16 -6.78
CA LEU A 38 1.45 12.33 -7.83
C LEU A 38 1.35 13.13 -9.13
N ALA A 39 1.81 12.56 -10.24
CA ALA A 39 1.66 13.15 -11.55
C ALA A 39 0.30 12.78 -12.17
N LEU A 40 -0.20 13.63 -13.06
CA LEU A 40 -1.41 13.34 -13.82
C LEU A 40 -1.11 12.26 -14.88
N PRO A 41 -2.01 11.29 -15.09
CA PRO A 41 -1.81 10.27 -16.11
C PRO A 41 -1.90 10.87 -17.52
N ASP A 42 -0.99 10.44 -18.38
CA ASP A 42 -1.00 10.71 -19.82
C ASP A 42 -1.43 9.42 -20.57
N PRO A 43 -2.63 9.38 -21.17
CA PRO A 43 -3.13 8.18 -21.85
C PRO A 43 -2.30 7.76 -23.08
N ASP A 44 -1.52 8.68 -23.66
CA ASP A 44 -0.74 8.43 -24.86
C ASP A 44 0.64 7.82 -24.57
N ARG A 45 0.96 7.59 -23.30
CA ARG A 45 2.24 7.05 -22.82
C ARG A 45 2.06 5.71 -22.12
N PRO A 46 3.07 4.82 -22.18
CA PRO A 46 3.01 3.54 -21.49
C PRO A 46 2.95 3.74 -19.96
N PHE A 47 2.23 2.84 -19.30
CA PHE A 47 2.21 2.72 -17.85
C PHE A 47 3.08 1.55 -17.40
N SER A 48 3.78 1.74 -16.29
CA SER A 48 4.51 0.69 -15.59
C SER A 48 3.84 0.42 -14.25
N VAL A 49 3.63 -0.84 -13.90
CA VAL A 49 3.08 -1.23 -12.60
C VAL A 49 4.14 -2.00 -11.84
N VAL A 50 4.48 -1.50 -10.65
CA VAL A 50 5.38 -2.19 -9.74
C VAL A 50 4.55 -2.70 -8.58
N CYS A 51 4.49 -4.02 -8.41
CA CYS A 51 3.76 -4.66 -7.31
C CYS A 51 4.74 -5.23 -6.29
N ASP A 52 4.35 -5.14 -5.02
CA ASP A 52 5.05 -5.80 -3.91
C ASP A 52 4.05 -6.50 -2.99
N ALA A 53 4.50 -7.57 -2.36
CA ALA A 53 3.69 -8.43 -1.52
C ALA A 53 4.39 -8.74 -0.21
N LEU A 54 3.62 -8.66 0.88
CA LEU A 54 3.98 -9.11 2.21
C LEU A 54 2.98 -10.18 2.66
N ASP A 55 3.33 -10.97 3.67
CA ASP A 55 2.50 -12.05 4.22
C ASP A 55 1.07 -11.64 4.62
N PHE A 56 0.81 -10.34 4.80
CA PHE A 56 -0.46 -9.81 5.29
C PHE A 56 -1.05 -8.70 4.43
N ALA A 57 -0.35 -8.22 3.40
CA ALA A 57 -0.76 -7.11 2.57
C ALA A 57 -0.09 -7.15 1.20
N ILE A 58 -0.75 -6.59 0.21
CA ILE A 58 -0.20 -6.34 -1.12
C ILE A 58 -0.30 -4.86 -1.44
N GLY A 59 0.62 -4.38 -2.25
CA GLY A 59 0.61 -3.02 -2.77
C GLY A 59 1.13 -2.95 -4.19
N CYS A 60 0.75 -1.89 -4.89
CA CYS A 60 1.28 -1.55 -6.18
C CYS A 60 1.44 -0.05 -6.35
N ALA A 61 2.43 0.33 -7.15
CA ALA A 61 2.64 1.67 -7.63
C ALA A 61 2.41 1.68 -9.14
N LEU A 62 1.52 2.57 -9.59
CA LEU A 62 1.38 2.91 -11.00
C LEU A 62 2.36 4.04 -11.30
N LEU A 63 3.26 3.78 -12.25
CA LEU A 63 4.32 4.67 -12.67
C LEU A 63 4.14 5.02 -14.14
N GLN A 64 4.63 6.20 -14.52
CA GLN A 64 4.70 6.62 -15.91
C GLN A 64 5.92 7.50 -16.13
N GLU A 65 6.58 7.35 -17.27
CA GLU A 65 7.69 8.19 -17.67
C GLU A 65 7.17 9.54 -18.21
N ASP A 66 7.65 10.64 -17.64
CA ASP A 66 7.29 11.98 -18.10
C ASP A 66 7.99 12.37 -19.41
N ALA A 67 7.73 13.57 -19.92
CA ALA A 67 8.33 14.07 -21.15
C ALA A 67 9.86 14.22 -21.07
N GLU A 68 10.43 14.22 -19.88
CA GLU A 68 11.86 14.41 -19.58
C GLU A 68 12.58 13.07 -19.34
N GLY A 69 11.87 11.94 -19.45
CA GLY A 69 12.42 10.60 -19.23
C GLY A 69 12.48 10.18 -17.76
N SER A 70 11.80 10.90 -16.86
CA SER A 70 11.80 10.59 -15.42
C SER A 70 10.55 9.79 -15.03
N GLU A 71 10.72 8.71 -14.26
CA GLU A 71 9.59 7.97 -13.69
C GLU A 71 8.84 8.81 -12.65
N ARG A 72 7.53 8.95 -12.84
CA ARG A 72 6.61 9.62 -11.93
C ARG A 72 5.59 8.64 -11.38
N VAL A 73 5.26 8.79 -10.10
CA VAL A 73 4.18 8.03 -9.46
C VAL A 73 2.85 8.66 -9.86
N ILE A 74 1.97 7.88 -10.47
CA ILE A 74 0.60 8.28 -10.83
C ILE A 74 -0.37 7.91 -9.72
N ALA A 75 -0.26 6.68 -9.21
CA ALA A 75 -1.12 6.18 -8.15
C ALA A 75 -0.37 5.17 -7.28
N LEU A 76 -0.76 5.10 -6.01
CA LEU A 76 -0.32 4.08 -5.06
C LEU A 76 -1.57 3.39 -4.54
N GLU A 77 -1.63 2.07 -4.70
CA GLU A 77 -2.74 1.27 -4.20
C GLU A 77 -2.22 0.19 -3.27
N SER A 78 -2.89 -0.03 -2.15
CA SER A 78 -2.50 -1.10 -1.23
C SER A 78 -3.69 -1.61 -0.44
N ARG A 79 -3.68 -2.92 -0.14
CA ARG A 79 -4.72 -3.54 0.67
C ARG A 79 -4.19 -4.68 1.54
N GLN A 80 -4.86 -4.91 2.65
CA GLN A 80 -4.62 -6.09 3.47
C GLN A 80 -5.24 -7.34 2.83
N LEU A 81 -4.56 -8.47 2.96
CA LEU A 81 -5.07 -9.77 2.54
C LEU A 81 -6.25 -10.19 3.43
N LYS A 82 -7.27 -10.81 2.83
CA LYS A 82 -8.53 -11.19 3.46
C LYS A 82 -8.65 -12.72 3.56
N GLY A 83 -9.13 -13.21 4.71
CA GLY A 83 -9.52 -14.61 4.90
C GLY A 83 -8.50 -15.61 4.37
N ALA A 84 -8.87 -16.31 3.29
CA ALA A 84 -8.07 -17.35 2.64
C ALA A 84 -6.82 -16.83 1.92
N GLU A 85 -6.79 -15.56 1.48
CA GLU A 85 -5.64 -14.97 0.77
C GLU A 85 -4.37 -14.96 1.63
N LYS A 86 -4.52 -14.97 2.96
CA LYS A 86 -3.39 -15.02 3.90
C LYS A 86 -2.67 -16.36 3.93
N ASN A 87 -3.30 -17.40 3.40
CA ASN A 87 -2.73 -18.75 3.36
C ASN A 87 -2.04 -19.03 2.02
N TYR A 88 -1.99 -18.04 1.12
CA TYR A 88 -1.31 -18.19 -0.16
C TYR A 88 0.21 -18.24 0.06
N PRO A 89 0.93 -19.14 -0.64
CA PRO A 89 2.38 -19.09 -0.66
C PRO A 89 2.85 -17.80 -1.35
N VAL A 90 4.05 -17.31 -0.99
CA VAL A 90 4.58 -16.00 -1.41
C VAL A 90 4.43 -15.73 -2.91
N HIS A 91 4.79 -16.69 -3.76
CA HIS A 91 4.68 -16.56 -5.22
C HIS A 91 3.23 -16.37 -5.72
N HIS A 92 2.24 -16.95 -5.05
CA HIS A 92 0.83 -16.71 -5.34
C HIS A 92 0.39 -15.32 -4.87
N THR A 93 0.93 -14.83 -3.76
CA THR A 93 0.62 -13.50 -3.23
C THR A 93 1.18 -12.40 -4.13
N GLU A 94 2.41 -12.58 -4.63
CA GLU A 94 3.02 -11.69 -5.63
C GLU A 94 2.20 -11.65 -6.93
N LEU A 95 1.83 -12.82 -7.47
CA LEU A 95 0.96 -12.89 -8.65
C LEU A 95 -0.41 -12.25 -8.38
N HIS A 96 -0.92 -12.38 -7.15
CA HIS A 96 -2.19 -11.78 -6.75
C HIS A 96 -2.12 -10.26 -6.62
N ALA A 97 -0.95 -9.69 -6.35
CA ALA A 97 -0.74 -8.25 -6.36
C ALA A 97 -0.84 -7.65 -7.78
N MET A 98 -0.70 -8.46 -8.83
CA MET A 98 -0.81 -8.04 -10.23
C MET A 98 -2.22 -8.20 -10.81
N LYS A 99 -3.20 -8.64 -10.02
CA LYS A 99 -4.54 -9.03 -10.47
C LYS A 99 -5.61 -8.04 -10.03
#